data_AF-B0YF63-F1
#
_entry.id   AF-B0YF63-F1
#
_cell.length_a   1.000
_cell.length_b   1.000
_cell.length_c   1.000
_cell.angle_alpha   90.00
_cell.angle_beta   90.00
_cell.angle_gamma   90.00
#
_symmetry.space_group_name_H-M   'P 1'
#
loop_
_entity.id
_entity.type
_entity.pdbx_description
1 polymer ?
#
loop_
_entity_poly.entity_id
_entity_poly.type
_entity_poly.pdbx_seq_one_letter_code
_entity_poly.pdbx_strand_id
1 'polypeptide(L)'
;MKFTFSFIALGFASFAQSTSVSGSSSLLPGNTNTASAAWLTHFDQFRQQHEPLNPAQSAVIDTATDLAKQGQDFDPKAMDDLKNDAISAFGFKDAKSLLATMGNKSLQTRDDAKEDIECGCSTQSDWCDSGYHCAGGGCTQTGSGCGTLYKYACDGLCRLS
;
A
#
# COMPACT_ATOMS: atom_id res chain seq x y z
N MET A 1 -5.57 35.50 -74.91
CA MET A 1 -4.37 36.37 -75.06
C MET A 1 -3.50 36.18 -73.82
N LYS A 2 -2.19 36.15 -74.02
CA LYS A 2 -1.14 35.69 -73.08
C LYS A 2 -0.60 36.90 -72.32
N PHE A 3 -0.51 36.87 -70.99
CA PHE A 3 0.37 37.75 -70.23
C PHE A 3 0.99 37.03 -69.03
N THR A 4 2.28 36.76 -69.19
CA THR A 4 3.27 36.41 -68.16
C THR A 4 3.46 37.59 -67.21
N PHE A 5 3.75 37.35 -65.91
CA PHE A 5 4.78 38.11 -65.16
C PHE A 5 5.18 37.33 -63.90
N SER A 6 6.46 36.97 -63.82
CA SER A 6 7.15 36.57 -62.59
C SER A 6 7.72 37.81 -61.92
N PHE A 7 7.58 37.94 -60.59
CA PHE A 7 8.47 38.77 -59.78
C PHE A 7 8.77 38.09 -58.44
N ILE A 8 10.07 37.99 -58.16
CA ILE A 8 10.71 37.58 -56.92
C ILE A 8 10.63 38.75 -55.94
N ALA A 9 10.31 38.50 -54.67
CA ALA A 9 10.61 39.41 -53.58
C ALA A 9 10.95 38.64 -52.30
N LEU A 10 12.15 38.95 -51.79
CA LEU A 10 12.77 38.47 -50.55
C LEU A 10 11.97 38.93 -49.33
N GLY A 11 11.68 38.00 -48.43
CA GLY A 11 11.12 38.29 -47.10
C GLY A 11 11.92 37.59 -46.03
N PHE A 12 12.90 38.30 -45.45
CA PHE A 12 13.53 37.92 -44.19
C PHE A 12 12.52 38.16 -43.07
N ALA A 13 12.10 37.09 -42.39
CA ALA A 13 11.47 37.18 -41.08
C ALA A 13 12.19 36.21 -40.15
N SER A 14 12.89 36.80 -39.19
CA SER A 14 13.62 36.16 -38.11
C SER A 14 12.75 35.12 -37.39
N PHE A 15 13.11 33.84 -37.50
CA PHE A 15 12.56 32.84 -36.61
C PHE A 15 13.25 32.97 -35.25
N ALA A 16 12.44 33.31 -34.25
CA ALA A 16 12.80 33.34 -32.85
C ALA A 16 13.47 32.01 -32.46
N GLN A 17 14.59 32.12 -31.75
CA GLN A 17 15.27 31.00 -31.12
C GLN A 17 14.32 30.40 -30.08
N SER A 18 13.74 29.24 -30.41
CA SER A 18 13.15 28.37 -29.40
C SER A 18 14.28 27.85 -28.53
N THR A 19 14.54 28.52 -27.41
CA THR A 19 15.29 27.92 -26.32
C THR A 19 14.43 26.80 -25.76
N SER A 20 14.58 25.60 -26.33
CA SER A 20 14.19 24.38 -25.66
C SER A 20 15.01 24.33 -24.38
N VAL A 21 14.42 24.79 -23.28
CA VAL A 21 14.82 24.37 -21.94
C VAL A 21 14.57 22.87 -21.94
N SER A 22 15.63 22.13 -22.25
CA SER A 22 15.77 20.72 -21.88
C SER A 22 15.82 20.70 -20.35
N GLY A 23 14.66 20.96 -19.74
CA GLY A 23 14.36 20.49 -18.41
C GLY A 23 14.24 18.99 -18.54
N SER A 24 15.38 18.31 -18.53
CA SER A 24 15.46 16.91 -18.16
C SER A 24 14.94 16.85 -16.72
N SER A 25 13.62 16.86 -16.58
CA SER A 25 12.96 16.23 -15.47
C SER A 25 13.36 14.79 -15.62
N SER A 26 14.43 14.43 -14.92
CA SER A 26 14.79 13.06 -14.63
C SER A 26 13.57 12.47 -13.94
N LEU A 27 12.63 11.95 -14.73
CA LEU A 27 11.78 10.83 -14.35
C LEU A 27 12.73 9.64 -14.23
N LEU A 28 13.58 9.70 -13.20
CA LEU A 28 13.98 8.49 -12.53
C LEU A 28 12.65 7.86 -12.10
N PRO A 29 12.34 6.61 -12.48
CA PRO A 29 11.34 5.86 -11.77
C PRO A 29 11.88 5.72 -10.34
N GLY A 30 11.57 6.71 -9.51
CA GLY A 30 11.67 6.58 -8.08
C GLY A 30 10.91 5.31 -7.76
N ASN A 31 11.59 4.40 -7.08
CA ASN A 31 11.05 3.30 -6.31
C ASN A 31 9.96 3.79 -5.32
N THR A 32 8.85 4.33 -5.80
CA THR A 32 7.65 4.43 -5.00
C THR A 32 7.23 3.00 -4.71
N ASN A 33 7.56 2.54 -3.50
CA ASN A 33 7.38 1.18 -3.01
C ASN A 33 6.06 0.62 -3.55
N THR A 34 6.11 -0.40 -4.40
CA THR A 34 4.92 -1.07 -4.97
C THR A 34 3.94 -1.52 -3.87
N ALA A 35 4.46 -1.83 -2.68
CA ALA A 35 3.67 -2.10 -1.48
C ALA A 35 2.82 -0.91 -1.02
N SER A 36 3.36 0.31 -1.04
CA SER A 36 2.60 1.53 -0.70
C SER A 36 1.47 1.77 -1.71
N ALA A 37 1.72 1.63 -3.02
CA ALA A 37 0.68 1.79 -4.04
C ALA A 37 -0.45 0.74 -3.92
N ALA A 38 -0.11 -0.50 -3.56
CA ALA A 38 -1.08 -1.57 -3.35
C ALA A 38 -1.98 -1.29 -2.12
N TRP A 39 -1.40 -0.82 -1.01
CA TRP A 39 -2.16 -0.39 0.17
C TRP A 39 -3.11 0.77 -0.12
N LEU A 40 -2.63 1.80 -0.84
CA LEU A 40 -3.48 2.93 -1.23
C LEU A 40 -4.70 2.48 -2.07
N THR A 41 -4.46 1.61 -3.05
CA THR A 41 -5.54 1.03 -3.87
C THR A 41 -6.52 0.23 -3.01
N HIS A 42 -6.02 -0.55 -2.05
CA HIS A 42 -6.83 -1.34 -1.13
C HIS A 42 -7.72 -0.45 -0.24
N PHE A 43 -7.20 0.67 0.29
CA PHE A 43 -7.97 1.59 1.12
C PHE A 43 -9.07 2.30 0.34
N ASP A 44 -8.81 2.71 -0.89
CA ASP A 44 -9.83 3.32 -1.76
C ASP A 44 -10.96 2.33 -2.05
N GLN A 45 -10.64 1.06 -2.32
CA GLN A 45 -11.63 0.01 -2.52
C GLN A 45 -12.43 -0.26 -1.25
N PHE A 46 -11.76 -0.37 -0.10
CA PHE A 46 -12.40 -0.60 1.19
C PHE A 46 -13.39 0.52 1.51
N ARG A 47 -12.99 1.78 1.31
CA ARG A 47 -13.84 2.96 1.49
C ARG A 47 -15.12 2.85 0.66
N GLN A 48 -15.00 2.60 -0.65
CA GLN A 48 -16.16 2.47 -1.55
C GLN A 48 -17.13 1.34 -1.16
N GLN A 49 -16.62 0.24 -0.60
CA GLN A 49 -17.44 -0.91 -0.19
C GLN A 49 -18.18 -0.70 1.13
N HIS A 50 -17.76 0.28 1.95
CA HIS A 50 -18.27 0.50 3.30
C HIS A 50 -18.96 1.86 3.46
N GLU A 51 -19.29 2.54 2.37
CA GLU A 51 -20.04 3.81 2.44
C GLU A 51 -21.50 3.60 2.89
N PRO A 52 -22.06 4.55 3.66
CA PRO A 52 -21.41 5.77 4.17
C PRO A 52 -20.56 5.51 5.44
N LEU A 53 -19.35 6.09 5.48
CA LEU A 53 -18.48 6.06 6.66
C LEU A 53 -18.82 7.18 7.64
N ASN A 54 -18.75 6.88 8.93
CA ASN A 54 -18.79 7.90 9.98
C ASN A 54 -17.42 8.60 10.13
N PRO A 55 -17.32 9.72 10.89
CA PRO A 55 -16.05 10.44 11.05
C PRO A 55 -14.89 9.62 11.62
N ALA A 56 -15.15 8.71 12.56
CA ALA A 56 -14.11 7.87 13.16
C ALA A 56 -13.58 6.83 12.14
N GLN A 57 -14.48 6.21 11.38
CA GLN A 57 -14.13 5.28 10.31
C GLN A 57 -13.31 5.96 9.21
N SER A 58 -13.70 7.16 8.79
CA SER A 58 -12.93 7.95 7.82
C SER A 58 -11.53 8.28 8.32
N ALA A 59 -11.40 8.70 9.59
CA ALA A 59 -10.11 9.03 10.19
C ALA A 59 -9.14 7.83 10.24
N VAL A 60 -9.65 6.62 10.48
CA VAL A 60 -8.84 5.39 10.44
C VAL A 60 -8.27 5.16 9.04
N ILE A 61 -9.09 5.29 7.99
CA ILE A 61 -8.64 5.08 6.60
C ILE A 61 -7.64 6.16 6.19
N ASP A 62 -7.85 7.41 6.61
CA ASP A 62 -6.92 8.51 6.34
C ASP A 62 -5.57 8.28 7.05
N THR A 63 -5.58 7.86 8.32
CA THR A 63 -4.37 7.53 9.07
C THR A 63 -3.61 6.36 8.44
N ALA A 64 -4.32 5.30 8.05
CA ALA A 64 -3.72 4.16 7.35
C ALA A 64 -3.07 4.58 6.01
N THR A 65 -3.75 5.46 5.28
CA THR A 65 -3.28 6.04 4.02
C THR A 65 -1.97 6.82 4.22
N ASP A 66 -1.91 7.67 5.24
CA ASP A 66 -0.71 8.47 5.50
C ASP A 66 0.47 7.62 5.99
N LEU A 67 0.22 6.62 6.83
CA LEU A 67 1.23 5.65 7.24
C LEU A 67 1.73 4.80 6.06
N ALA A 68 0.87 4.40 5.13
CA ALA A 68 1.29 3.67 3.95
C ALA A 68 2.20 4.51 3.01
N LYS A 69 2.00 5.84 2.95
CA LYS A 69 2.83 6.76 2.16
C LYS A 69 4.23 6.96 2.74
N GLN A 70 4.40 6.83 4.06
CA GLN A 70 5.70 6.95 4.73
C GLN A 70 6.72 5.86 4.29
N GLY A 71 6.24 4.78 3.67
CA GLY A 71 7.11 3.82 3.00
C GLY A 71 7.96 3.02 3.98
N GLN A 72 9.24 3.34 4.10
CA GLN A 72 10.19 2.62 4.96
C GLN A 72 10.29 3.18 6.38
N ASP A 73 9.70 4.35 6.64
CA ASP A 73 9.66 4.95 7.98
C ASP A 73 8.61 4.23 8.82
N PHE A 74 9.01 3.12 9.42
CA PHE A 74 8.17 2.28 10.25
C PHE A 74 8.23 2.73 11.72
N ASP A 75 7.09 3.20 12.24
CA ASP A 75 6.87 3.43 13.67
C ASP A 75 5.95 2.34 14.25
N PRO A 76 6.47 1.42 15.08
CA PRO A 76 5.67 0.37 15.71
C PRO A 76 4.51 0.91 16.55
N LYS A 77 4.68 2.07 17.20
CA LYS A 77 3.64 2.64 18.06
C LYS A 77 2.47 3.15 17.22
N ALA A 78 2.75 3.89 16.14
CA ALA A 78 1.72 4.38 15.24
C ALA A 78 0.91 3.24 14.60
N MET A 79 1.55 2.10 14.31
CA MET A 79 0.89 0.92 13.76
C MET A 79 -0.01 0.19 14.78
N ASP A 80 0.37 0.19 16.06
CA ASP A 80 -0.46 -0.36 17.14
C ASP A 80 -1.65 0.56 17.45
N ASP A 81 -1.41 1.87 17.54
CA ASP A 81 -2.46 2.88 17.68
C ASP A 81 -3.50 2.74 16.53
N LEU A 82 -3.03 2.65 15.27
CA LEU A 82 -3.88 2.45 14.09
C LEU A 82 -4.71 1.16 14.19
N LYS A 83 -4.11 0.05 14.64
CA LYS A 83 -4.82 -1.21 14.85
C LYS A 83 -5.95 -1.05 15.86
N ASN A 84 -5.67 -0.45 17.01
CA ASN A 84 -6.64 -0.26 18.08
C ASN A 84 -7.80 0.65 17.63
N ASP A 85 -7.50 1.74 16.93
CA ASP A 85 -8.50 2.66 16.38
C ASP A 85 -9.38 1.97 15.33
N ALA A 86 -8.77 1.18 14.44
CA ALA A 86 -9.53 0.43 13.44
C ALA A 86 -10.46 -0.61 14.06
N ILE A 87 -9.98 -1.36 15.07
CA ILE A 87 -10.83 -2.32 15.80
C ILE A 87 -11.97 -1.60 16.50
N SER A 88 -11.72 -0.42 17.09
CA SER A 88 -12.75 0.39 17.73
C SER A 88 -13.81 0.91 16.74
N ALA A 89 -13.39 1.37 15.56
CA ALA A 89 -14.27 1.99 14.57
C ALA A 89 -15.04 1.00 13.67
N PHE A 90 -14.45 -0.16 13.39
CA PHE A 90 -15.00 -1.15 12.45
C PHE A 90 -15.29 -2.52 13.07
N GLY A 91 -14.73 -2.82 14.25
CA GLY A 91 -14.66 -4.17 14.77
C GLY A 91 -13.50 -4.96 14.16
N PHE A 92 -13.12 -6.06 14.84
CA PHE A 92 -11.90 -6.80 14.52
C PHE A 92 -11.85 -7.34 13.09
N LYS A 93 -12.96 -7.92 12.60
CA LYS A 93 -13.02 -8.55 11.27
C LYS A 93 -12.71 -7.54 10.15
N ASP A 94 -13.38 -6.40 10.19
CA ASP A 94 -13.25 -5.37 9.16
C ASP A 94 -11.92 -4.62 9.31
N ALA A 95 -11.46 -4.39 10.55
CA ALA A 95 -10.12 -3.86 10.81
C ALA A 95 -9.00 -4.77 10.27
N LYS A 96 -9.12 -6.09 10.46
CA LYS A 96 -8.19 -7.08 9.91
C LYS A 96 -8.22 -7.08 8.38
N SER A 97 -9.41 -7.04 7.80
CA SER A 97 -9.58 -6.94 6.35
C SER A 97 -8.97 -5.66 5.78
N LEU A 98 -9.01 -4.56 6.54
CA LEU A 98 -8.47 -3.26 6.13
C LEU A 98 -6.95 -3.17 6.28
N LEU A 99 -6.37 -3.75 7.35
CA LEU A 99 -5.00 -3.45 7.77
C LEU A 99 -4.03 -4.61 7.71
N ALA A 100 -4.53 -5.85 7.64
CA ALA A 100 -3.70 -7.05 7.75
C ALA A 100 -4.04 -8.11 6.71
N THR A 101 -4.92 -7.82 5.75
CA THR A 101 -5.28 -8.74 4.67
C THR A 101 -5.45 -7.98 3.37
N MET A 102 -4.41 -8.03 2.53
CA MET A 102 -4.46 -7.51 1.18
C MET A 102 -4.73 -8.66 0.21
N GLY A 103 -5.88 -8.63 -0.46
CA GLY A 103 -6.32 -9.71 -1.35
C GLY A 103 -6.72 -10.99 -0.60
N ASN A 104 -6.68 -12.13 -1.29
CA ASN A 104 -7.08 -13.43 -0.76
C ASN A 104 -5.94 -14.21 -0.05
N LYS A 105 -4.89 -13.54 0.41
CA LYS A 105 -3.87 -14.19 1.26
C LYS A 105 -4.47 -14.49 2.63
N SER A 106 -5.01 -15.70 2.77
CA SER A 106 -5.39 -16.24 4.08
C SER A 106 -4.14 -16.41 4.94
N LEU A 107 -4.23 -16.02 6.21
CA LEU A 107 -3.23 -16.39 7.21
C LEU A 107 -3.17 -17.92 7.25
N GLN A 108 -1.97 -18.49 7.13
CA GLN A 108 -1.77 -19.94 7.13
C GLN A 108 -2.01 -20.49 8.54
N THR A 109 -2.87 -21.49 8.66
CA THR A 109 -3.13 -22.24 9.91
C THR A 109 -2.33 -23.53 9.94
N ARG A 110 -1.91 -23.98 11.13
CA ARG A 110 -1.08 -25.19 11.32
C ARG A 110 -1.72 -26.51 10.90
N ASP A 111 -3.03 -26.54 10.69
CA ASP A 111 -3.75 -27.79 10.40
C ASP A 111 -3.42 -28.34 9.00
N ASP A 112 -2.78 -27.53 8.15
CA ASP A 112 -2.41 -27.87 6.76
C ASP A 112 -0.98 -28.42 6.62
N ALA A 113 -0.57 -29.34 7.51
CA ALA A 113 0.80 -29.82 7.63
C ALA A 113 1.35 -30.48 6.34
N LYS A 114 2.14 -29.69 5.58
CA LYS A 114 3.20 -30.14 4.68
C LYS A 114 4.53 -29.61 5.18
N GLU A 115 5.61 -30.35 4.88
CA GLU A 115 6.98 -29.92 5.17
C GLU A 115 7.23 -28.58 4.44
N ASP A 116 7.68 -27.57 5.21
CA ASP A 116 7.80 -26.13 4.88
C ASP A 116 6.54 -25.25 5.03
N ILE A 117 5.95 -25.22 6.23
CA ILE A 117 4.95 -24.20 6.60
C ILE A 117 5.65 -22.83 6.71
N GLU A 118 5.26 -21.86 5.88
CA GLU A 118 5.65 -20.46 6.05
C GLU A 118 4.92 -19.84 7.24
N CYS A 119 5.60 -19.00 8.02
CA CYS A 119 4.96 -18.28 9.11
C CYS A 119 3.89 -17.34 8.56
N GLY A 120 2.75 -17.30 9.24
CA GLY A 120 1.56 -16.58 8.77
C GLY A 120 1.12 -15.45 9.69
N CYS A 121 1.73 -15.28 10.85
CA CYS A 121 1.42 -14.19 11.78
C CYS A 121 2.68 -13.58 12.38
N SER A 122 2.52 -12.42 13.01
CA SER A 122 3.57 -11.74 13.77
C SER A 122 3.26 -11.73 15.26
N THR A 123 4.21 -12.16 16.09
CA THR A 123 4.12 -12.06 17.55
C THR A 123 4.12 -10.61 18.04
N GLN A 124 4.59 -9.67 17.22
CA GLN A 124 4.61 -8.23 17.52
C GLN A 124 3.35 -7.50 17.04
N SER A 125 2.61 -8.06 16.08
CA SER A 125 1.41 -7.46 15.51
C SER A 125 0.40 -8.55 15.17
N ASP A 126 -0.26 -9.04 16.22
CA ASP A 126 -1.16 -10.18 16.13
C ASP A 126 -2.50 -9.81 15.47
N TRP A 127 -2.87 -10.55 14.43
CA TRP A 127 -4.16 -10.45 13.72
C TRP A 127 -4.86 -11.82 13.59
N CYS A 128 -4.49 -12.78 14.45
CA CYS A 128 -5.19 -14.04 14.58
C CYS A 128 -6.63 -13.83 15.05
N ASP A 129 -7.54 -14.69 14.60
CA ASP A 129 -8.97 -14.56 14.92
C ASP A 129 -9.24 -14.81 16.41
N SER A 130 -10.45 -14.46 16.85
CA SER A 130 -10.86 -14.63 18.24
C SER A 130 -10.66 -16.07 18.74
N GLY A 131 -10.07 -16.23 19.92
CA GLY A 131 -9.69 -17.54 20.49
C GLY A 131 -8.33 -18.05 20.05
N TYR A 132 -7.64 -17.33 19.17
CA TYR A 132 -6.28 -17.62 18.74
C TYR A 132 -5.33 -16.48 19.11
N HIS A 133 -4.05 -16.80 19.19
CA HIS A 133 -2.95 -15.83 19.27
C HIS A 133 -1.80 -16.28 18.38
N CYS A 134 -0.93 -15.34 18.02
CA CYS A 134 0.28 -15.65 17.29
C CYS A 134 1.31 -16.30 18.21
N ALA A 135 1.59 -17.59 17.99
CA ALA A 135 2.62 -18.32 18.72
C ALA A 135 3.86 -18.49 17.85
N GLY A 136 5.00 -17.97 18.34
CA GLY A 136 6.26 -17.98 17.63
C GLY A 136 6.80 -19.38 17.29
N GLY A 137 7.43 -19.49 16.12
CA GLY A 137 8.14 -20.69 15.65
C GLY A 137 7.25 -21.81 15.11
N GLY A 138 7.91 -22.89 14.67
CA GLY A 138 7.26 -24.02 14.00
C GLY A 138 6.90 -23.76 12.54
N CYS A 139 7.57 -22.78 11.92
CA CYS A 139 7.43 -22.36 10.52
C CYS A 139 8.70 -21.64 10.03
N THR A 140 8.80 -21.47 8.71
CA THR A 140 9.82 -20.66 8.04
C THR A 140 9.49 -19.17 8.19
N GLN A 141 10.39 -18.42 8.82
CA GLN A 141 10.18 -17.01 9.12
C GLN A 141 10.52 -16.11 7.92
N THR A 142 9.84 -14.96 7.83
CA THR A 142 10.16 -13.90 6.85
C THR A 142 10.39 -12.57 7.55
N GLY A 143 11.20 -11.69 6.95
CA GLY A 143 11.50 -10.37 7.52
C GLY A 143 10.32 -9.38 7.48
N SER A 144 9.34 -9.62 6.62
CA SER A 144 8.11 -8.82 6.48
C SER A 144 7.01 -9.65 5.81
N GLY A 145 5.79 -9.10 5.75
CA GLY A 145 4.63 -9.78 5.16
C GLY A 145 3.48 -10.05 6.13
N CYS A 146 3.68 -9.79 7.42
CA CYS A 146 2.68 -10.00 8.46
C CYS A 146 2.40 -8.72 9.24
N GLY A 147 1.38 -8.75 10.09
CA GLY A 147 1.01 -7.62 10.93
C GLY A 147 0.35 -6.47 10.18
N THR A 148 0.18 -5.35 10.88
CA THR A 148 -0.37 -4.11 10.32
C THR A 148 0.48 -3.63 9.14
N LEU A 149 -0.17 -3.41 8.01
CA LEU A 149 0.41 -3.00 6.72
C LEU A 149 1.51 -3.91 6.17
N TYR A 150 1.57 -5.17 6.61
CA TYR A 150 2.62 -6.13 6.25
C TYR A 150 4.04 -5.70 6.61
N LYS A 151 4.18 -4.83 7.62
CA LYS A 151 5.46 -4.27 8.05
C LYS A 151 6.21 -5.15 9.05
N TYR A 152 5.56 -6.16 9.60
CA TYR A 152 6.14 -7.00 10.64
C TYR A 152 6.63 -8.33 10.06
N ALA A 153 7.68 -8.86 10.69
CA ALA A 153 8.16 -10.20 10.41
C ALA A 153 7.06 -11.22 10.64
N CYS A 154 6.99 -12.21 9.74
CA CYS A 154 6.19 -13.41 9.97
C CYS A 154 7.05 -14.37 10.76
N ASP A 155 6.74 -14.56 12.04
CA ASP A 155 7.56 -15.30 12.99
C ASP A 155 6.79 -16.40 13.76
N GLY A 156 5.49 -16.55 13.47
CA GLY A 156 4.64 -17.53 14.13
C GLY A 156 3.46 -18.02 13.30
N LEU A 157 2.64 -18.83 13.97
CA LEU A 157 1.38 -19.36 13.44
C LEU A 157 0.27 -19.09 14.45
N CYS A 158 -0.94 -18.84 13.94
CA CYS A 158 -2.12 -18.69 14.80
C CYS A 158 -2.43 -20.02 15.49
N ARG A 159 -2.48 -20.01 16.82
CA ARG A 159 -2.78 -21.17 17.65
C ARG A 159 -3.84 -20.82 18.67
N LEU A 160 -4.60 -21.82 19.09
CA LEU A 160 -5.58 -21.68 20.17
C LEU A 160 -4.90 -21.15 21.43
N SER A 161 -5.51 -20.12 22.03
CA SER A 161 -5.09 -19.51 23.29
C SER A 161 -5.53 -20.30 24.52
#